data_AF-A0A959V524-F1
#
_entry.id   AF-A0A959V524-F1
#
_cell.length_a   1.000
_cell.length_b   1.000
_cell.length_c   1.000
_cell.angle_alpha   90.00
_cell.angle_beta   90.00
_cell.angle_gamma   90.00
#
_symmetry.space_group_name_H-M   'P 1'
#
loop_
_entity.id
_entity.type
_entity.pdbx_description
1 polymer ?
#
loop_
_entity_poly.entity_id
_entity_poly.type
_entity_poly.pdbx_seq_one_letter_code
_entity_poly.pdbx_strand_id
1 'polypeptide(L)'
;TVGVARPEDITYLFEALVPALPEVEFGAHLHCSPTNWKAKTQAAWDGGCRRFDGAIKGYGGCPMAEDELVGNLQTELFVRDLEERGVRTGLDLDLLDRAVAQAVGVFP
;
A
#
# COMPACT_ATOMS: atom_id res chain seq x y z
N THR A 1 4.29 2.89 9.27
CA THR A 1 5.07 2.97 10.54
C THR A 1 5.66 1.64 10.96
N VAL A 2 4.95 0.78 11.72
CA VAL A 2 5.57 -0.47 12.27
C VAL A 2 4.94 -1.77 11.76
N GLY A 3 3.88 -1.69 10.94
CA GLY A 3 3.33 -2.85 10.24
C GLY A 3 2.54 -3.85 11.10
N VAL A 4 2.22 -3.52 12.35
CA VAL A 4 1.48 -4.41 13.27
C VAL A 4 -0.05 -4.38 13.09
N ALA A 5 -0.58 -3.42 12.33
CA ALA A 5 -2.02 -3.31 12.10
C ALA A 5 -2.56 -4.54 11.36
N ARG A 6 -3.64 -5.13 11.88
CA ARG A 6 -4.34 -6.26 11.27
C ARG A 6 -5.47 -5.76 10.36
N PRO A 7 -5.93 -6.54 9.38
CA PRO A 7 -7.04 -6.16 8.50
C PRO A 7 -8.28 -5.69 9.26
N GLU A 8 -8.62 -6.32 10.39
CA GLU A 8 -9.80 -5.97 11.19
C GLU A 8 -9.67 -4.58 11.82
N ASP A 9 -8.46 -4.22 12.27
CA ASP A 9 -8.18 -2.89 12.83
C ASP A 9 -8.30 -1.82 11.74
N ILE A 10 -7.88 -2.13 10.52
CA ILE A 10 -7.96 -1.24 9.35
C ILE A 10 -9.43 -1.05 8.95
N THR A 11 -10.19 -2.13 8.77
CA THR A 11 -11.61 -2.08 8.42
C THR A 11 -12.39 -1.25 9.44
N TYR A 12 -12.21 -1.52 10.74
CA TYR A 12 -12.88 -0.78 11.81
C TYR A 12 -12.66 0.73 11.71
N LEU A 13 -11.42 1.17 11.44
CA LEU A 13 -11.10 2.60 11.32
C LEU A 13 -11.72 3.23 10.08
N PHE A 14 -11.54 2.63 8.90
CA PHE A 14 -11.99 3.23 7.65
C PHE A 14 -13.52 3.24 7.53
N GLU A 15 -14.21 2.15 7.90
CA GLU A 15 -15.68 2.08 7.88
C GLU A 15 -16.32 3.08 8.85
N ALA A 16 -15.66 3.42 9.95
CA ALA A 16 -16.16 4.41 10.89
C ALA A 16 -15.88 5.85 10.42
N LEU A 17 -14.66 6.14 9.94
CA LEU A 17 -14.21 7.51 9.70
C LEU A 17 -14.63 8.05 8.32
N VAL A 18 -14.56 7.24 7.27
CA VAL A 18 -14.86 7.69 5.90
C VAL A 18 -16.32 8.18 5.77
N PRO A 19 -17.34 7.47 6.28
CA PRO A 19 -18.72 7.95 6.20
C PRO A 19 -19.01 9.11 7.16
N ALA A 20 -18.29 9.19 8.29
CA ALA A 20 -18.50 10.23 9.29
C ALA A 20 -17.94 11.60 8.88
N LEU A 21 -16.95 11.61 7.97
CA LEU A 21 -16.24 12.81 7.53
C LEU A 21 -16.15 12.85 5.99
N PRO A 22 -17.29 12.99 5.28
CA PRO A 22 -17.34 12.85 3.82
C PRO A 22 -16.56 13.92 3.05
N GLU A 23 -16.30 15.08 3.66
CA GLU A 23 -15.45 16.14 3.11
C GLU A 23 -13.93 15.89 3.26
N VAL A 24 -13.52 14.85 4.00
CA VAL A 24 -12.11 14.52 4.25
C VAL A 24 -11.65 13.40 3.33
N GLU A 25 -10.54 13.61 2.63
CA GLU A 25 -9.85 12.53 1.91
C GLU A 25 -8.96 11.74 2.88
N PHE A 26 -9.29 10.46 3.08
CA PHE A 26 -8.46 9.56 3.89
C PHE A 26 -7.44 8.83 3.03
N GLY A 27 -6.18 8.82 3.50
CA GLY A 27 -5.08 8.08 2.90
C GLY A 27 -4.63 6.91 3.76
N ALA A 28 -4.32 5.77 3.13
CA ALA A 28 -3.73 4.62 3.79
C ALA A 28 -2.21 4.55 3.51
N HIS A 29 -1.42 4.76 4.56
CA HIS A 29 0.02 4.53 4.56
C HIS A 29 0.33 3.27 5.37
N LEU A 30 0.58 2.15 4.66
CA LEU A 30 0.69 0.83 5.27
C LEU A 30 2.10 0.28 5.12
N HIS A 31 2.65 -0.23 6.23
CA HIS A 31 3.79 -1.12 6.16
C HIS A 31 3.31 -2.57 6.15
N CYS A 32 3.86 -3.35 5.23
CA CYS A 32 3.38 -4.68 4.91
C CYS A 32 4.56 -5.63 4.65
N SER A 33 4.33 -6.91 4.90
CA SER A 33 5.19 -7.98 4.42
C SER A 33 4.68 -8.48 3.05
N PRO A 34 5.48 -9.24 2.30
CA PRO A 34 5.05 -9.87 1.05
C PRO A 34 3.80 -10.75 1.19
N THR A 35 3.52 -11.26 2.39
CA THR A 35 2.41 -12.19 2.65
C THR A 35 1.13 -11.51 3.10
N ASN A 36 1.17 -10.27 3.59
CA ASN A 36 -0.01 -9.63 4.20
C ASN A 36 -0.49 -8.34 3.52
N TRP A 37 0.27 -7.79 2.57
CA TRP A 37 -0.04 -6.49 1.95
C TRP A 37 -1.43 -6.46 1.30
N LYS A 38 -1.83 -7.55 0.64
CA LYS A 38 -3.11 -7.63 -0.08
C LYS A 38 -4.31 -7.58 0.87
N ALA A 39 -4.25 -8.31 1.97
CA ALA A 39 -5.33 -8.29 2.97
C ALA A 39 -5.49 -6.90 3.61
N LYS A 40 -4.37 -6.22 3.92
CA LYS A 40 -4.41 -4.89 4.53
C LYS A 40 -4.91 -3.81 3.58
N THR A 41 -4.44 -3.81 2.33
CA THR A 41 -4.88 -2.85 1.30
C THR A 41 -6.34 -3.07 0.94
N GLN A 42 -6.79 -4.32 0.85
CA GLN A 42 -8.20 -4.66 0.64
C GLN A 42 -9.10 -4.15 1.78
N ALA A 43 -8.70 -4.34 3.04
CA ALA A 43 -9.46 -3.85 4.19
C ALA A 43 -9.67 -2.32 4.15
N ALA A 44 -8.63 -1.56 3.81
CA ALA A 44 -8.75 -0.10 3.64
C ALA A 44 -9.62 0.26 2.43
N TRP A 45 -9.46 -0.45 1.31
CA TRP A 45 -10.25 -0.24 0.10
C TRP A 45 -11.75 -0.45 0.35
N ASP A 46 -12.11 -1.53 1.02
CA ASP A 46 -13.51 -1.86 1.31
C ASP A 46 -14.12 -0.86 2.31
N GLY A 47 -13.33 -0.36 3.26
CA GLY A 47 -13.72 0.74 4.15
C GLY A 47 -13.83 2.11 3.47
N GLY A 48 -13.66 2.19 2.14
CA GLY A 48 -13.86 3.42 1.37
C GLY A 48 -12.59 4.23 1.06
N CYS A 49 -11.41 3.78 1.49
CA CYS A 49 -10.16 4.46 1.18
C CYS A 49 -9.84 4.38 -0.33
N ARG A 50 -9.45 5.51 -0.94
CA ARG A 50 -9.03 5.56 -2.35
C ARG A 50 -7.66 6.16 -2.58
N ARG A 51 -7.03 6.70 -1.53
CA ARG A 51 -5.67 7.23 -1.57
C ARG A 51 -4.74 6.29 -0.81
N PHE A 52 -3.69 5.81 -1.46
CA PHE A 52 -2.72 4.89 -0.86
C PHE A 52 -1.31 5.43 -1.09
N ASP A 53 -0.48 5.33 -0.07
CA ASP A 53 0.94 5.62 -0.19
C ASP A 53 1.70 4.32 -0.40
N GLY A 54 2.64 4.33 -1.35
CA GLY A 54 3.52 3.21 -1.64
C GLY A 54 4.95 3.67 -1.91
N ALA A 55 5.87 2.72 -1.92
CA ALA A 55 7.24 2.94 -2.38
C ALA A 55 7.57 1.91 -3.47
N ILE A 56 8.31 2.32 -4.50
CA ILE A 56 8.86 1.39 -5.49
C ILE A 56 9.70 0.35 -4.75
N LYS A 57 9.54 -0.94 -5.08
CA LYS A 57 10.19 -2.08 -4.39
C LYS A 57 9.83 -2.22 -2.92
N GLY A 58 8.96 -1.37 -2.37
CA GLY A 58 8.66 -1.32 -0.94
C GLY A 58 9.81 -0.77 -0.12
N TYR A 59 10.72 -0.01 -0.72
CA TYR A 59 11.85 0.60 -0.02
C TYR A 59 11.38 1.51 1.11
N GLY A 60 12.18 1.55 2.17
CA GLY A 60 11.83 2.23 3.42
C GLY A 60 11.07 1.29 4.35
N GLY A 61 11.51 1.27 5.60
CA GLY A 61 11.01 0.35 6.63
C GLY A 61 11.62 0.72 7.98
N CYS A 62 11.07 0.17 9.05
CA CYS A 62 11.56 0.48 10.39
C CYS A 62 12.88 -0.27 10.62
N PRO A 63 13.99 0.39 11.00
CA PRO A 63 15.23 -0.31 11.39
C PRO A 63 15.05 -1.21 12.63
N MET A 64 13.92 -1.09 13.33
CA MET A 64 13.53 -1.92 14.48
C MET A 64 12.62 -3.10 14.10
N ALA A 65 12.25 -3.27 12.82
CA ALA A 65 11.54 -4.47 12.36
C ALA A 65 12.57 -5.60 12.24
N GLU A 66 12.74 -6.37 13.31
CA GLU A 66 13.51 -7.62 13.30
C GLU A 66 12.93 -8.62 12.28
N ASP A 67 13.81 -9.40 11.63
CA ASP A 67 13.69 -10.58 10.74
C ASP A 67 12.51 -10.72 9.74
N GLU A 68 11.33 -10.16 10.00
CA GLU A 68 10.24 -10.05 9.03
C GLU A 68 10.49 -8.82 8.15
N LEU A 69 10.66 -9.03 6.84
CA LEU A 69 10.78 -8.00 5.81
C LEU A 69 9.50 -7.14 5.74
N VAL A 70 9.33 -6.23 6.70
CA VAL A 70 8.21 -5.29 6.82
C VAL A 70 8.70 -3.92 6.34
N GLY A 71 8.37 -3.62 5.09
CA GLY A 71 8.66 -2.34 4.43
C GLY A 71 7.39 -1.57 4.10
N ASN A 72 7.54 -0.54 3.29
CA ASN A 72 6.42 0.14 2.65
C ASN A 72 5.68 -0.81 1.68
N LEU A 73 4.43 -0.48 1.39
CA LEU A 73 3.68 -1.14 0.32
C LEU A 73 4.41 -1.01 -1.02
N GLN A 74 4.68 -2.15 -1.66
CA GLN A 74 5.28 -2.20 -2.99
C GLN A 74 4.30 -1.61 -4.01
N THR A 75 4.68 -0.46 -4.60
CA THR A 75 3.81 0.28 -5.51
C THR A 75 3.43 -0.57 -6.72
N GLU A 76 4.40 -1.26 -7.30
CA GLU A 76 4.23 -2.09 -8.48
C GLU A 76 3.28 -3.27 -8.27
N LEU A 77 3.29 -3.88 -7.08
CA LEU A 77 2.38 -4.98 -6.78
C LEU A 77 0.95 -4.49 -6.61
N PHE A 78 0.76 -3.40 -5.87
CA PHE A 78 -0.57 -2.87 -5.61
C PHE A 78 -1.22 -2.29 -6.87
N VAL A 79 -0.44 -1.59 -7.70
CA VAL A 79 -0.93 -1.08 -8.99
C VAL A 79 -1.39 -2.22 -9.89
N ARG A 80 -0.61 -3.31 -9.99
CA ARG A 80 -1.01 -4.48 -10.77
C ARG A 80 -2.27 -5.15 -10.24
N ASP A 81 -2.42 -5.28 -8.91
CA ASP A 81 -3.65 -5.80 -8.30
C ASP A 81 -4.88 -4.94 -8.63
N LEU A 82 -4.74 -3.62 -8.60
CA LEU A 82 -5.81 -2.70 -8.98
C LEU A 82 -6.17 -2.85 -10.47
N GLU A 83 -5.20 -2.89 -11.37
CA GLU A 83 -5.44 -3.08 -12.81
C GLU A 83 -6.09 -4.45 -13.10
N GLU A 84 -5.66 -5.53 -12.42
CA GLU A 84 -6.27 -6.86 -12.49
C GLU A 84 -7.73 -6.86 -12.04
N ARG A 85 -8.08 -5.99 -11.10
CA ARG A 85 -9.45 -5.78 -10.62
C ARG A 85 -10.25 -4.80 -11.51
N GLY A 86 -9.67 -4.30 -12.59
CA GLY A 86 -10.29 -3.34 -13.50
C GLY A 86 -10.31 -1.90 -12.97
N VAL A 87 -9.55 -1.59 -11.92
CA VAL A 87 -9.37 -0.24 -11.39
C VAL A 87 -8.21 0.43 -12.13
N ARG A 88 -8.52 1.45 -12.93
CA ARG A 88 -7.48 2.22 -13.61
C ARG A 88 -6.79 3.16 -12.65
N THR A 89 -5.50 2.98 -12.49
CA THR A 89 -4.65 3.84 -11.64
C THR A 89 -4.19 5.11 -12.35
N GLY A 90 -4.20 5.10 -13.70
CA GLY A 90 -3.68 6.18 -14.53
C GLY A 90 -2.16 6.17 -14.67
N LEU A 91 -1.48 5.16 -14.13
CA LEU A 91 -0.04 4.96 -14.31
C LEU A 91 0.24 4.21 -15.61
N ASP A 92 1.31 4.61 -16.29
CA ASP A 92 1.88 3.86 -17.41
C ASP A 92 2.69 2.69 -16.84
N LEU A 93 2.23 1.47 -17.10
CA LEU A 93 2.85 0.26 -16.54
C LEU A 93 4.25 0.01 -17.10
N ASP A 94 4.53 0.40 -18.34
CA ASP A 94 5.86 0.25 -18.94
C ASP A 94 6.84 1.23 -18.32
N LEU A 95 6.41 2.47 -18.07
CA LEU A 95 7.23 3.46 -17.33
C LEU A 95 7.43 3.05 -15.87
N LEU A 96 6.42 2.48 -15.24
CA LEU A 96 6.54 1.95 -13.88
C LEU A 96 7.57 0.82 -13.82
N ASP A 97 7.53 -0.14 -14.74
CA ASP A 97 8.49 -1.25 -14.80
C ASP A 97 9.92 -0.75 -15.03
N ARG A 98 10.10 0.27 -15.87
CA ARG A 98 11.40 0.92 -16.05
C ARG A 98 11.88 1.59 -14.77
N ALA A 99 11.00 2.27 -14.04
CA ALA A 99 11.35 2.90 -12.77
C ALA A 99 11.72 1.85 -11.70
N VAL A 100 10.99 0.74 -11.62
CA VAL A 100 11.30 -0.40 -10.73
C VAL A 100 12.68 -1.00 -11.06
N ALA A 101 13.00 -1.17 -12.34
CA ALA A 101 14.30 -1.67 -12.77
C ALA A 101 15.44 -0.71 -12.41
N GLN A 102 15.24 0.60 -12.61
CA GLN A 102 16.23 1.62 -12.24
C GLN A 102 16.47 1.71 -10.73
N ALA A 103 15.43 1.48 -9.92
CA ALA A 103 15.52 1.58 -8.47
C ALA A 103 16.58 0.63 -7.88
N VAL A 104 16.81 -0.54 -8.48
CA VAL A 104 17.86 -1.50 -8.08
C VAL A 104 19.27 -0.91 -8.21
N GLY A 105 19.49 -0.02 -9.18
CA GLY A 105 20.78 0.64 -9.37
C GLY A 105 21.00 1.88 -8.49
N VAL A 106 19.93 2.42 -7.90
CA VAL A 106 19.96 3.65 -7.10
C VAL A 106 19.99 3.35 -5.60
N PHE A 107 19.18 2.37 -5.18
CA PHE A 107 19.06 1.95 -3.79
C PHE A 107 19.75 0.58 -3.62
N PRO A 108 20.84 0.50 -2.84
CA PRO A 108 21.61 -0.73 -2.64
C PRO A 108 20.85 -1.82 -1.90
#